data_AF-A0A7J3M3J2-F1
#
_entry.id   AF-A0A7J3M3J2-F1
#
_cell.length_a   1.000
_cell.length_b   1.000
_cell.length_c   1.000
_cell.angle_alpha   90.00
_cell.angle_beta   90.00
_cell.angle_gamma   90.00
#
_symmetry.space_group_name_H-M   'P 1'
#
loop_
_entity.id
_entity.type
_entity.pdbx_description
1 polymer ?
#
loop_
_entity_poly.entity_id
_entity_poly.type
_entity_poly.pdbx_seq_one_letter_code
_entity_poly.pdbx_strand_id
1 'polypeptide(L)'
;MKVEVPREQVVYGNILYYGSIISIITIGILFAAYVSGIMPHYVEFEKILELWGKSHHVFVEETKVPRGWGWIELIGYSDYLNLLLLAILAFLTIICYIAILPVFITKR
;
A
#
# COMPACT_ATOMS: atom_id res chain seq x y z
N MET A 1 25.92 25.87 -15.10
CA MET A 1 26.24 25.38 -13.75
C MET A 1 25.93 23.88 -13.74
N LYS A 2 26.94 23.00 -13.71
CA LYS A 2 26.72 21.54 -13.63
C LYS A 2 26.50 21.23 -12.16
N VAL A 3 25.28 20.83 -11.80
CA VAL A 3 24.96 20.42 -10.43
C VAL A 3 25.55 19.03 -10.22
N GLU A 4 26.64 18.92 -9.47
CA GLU A 4 27.15 17.62 -9.03
C GLU A 4 26.24 17.10 -7.93
N VAL A 5 25.45 16.08 -8.26
CA VAL A 5 24.53 15.45 -7.32
C VAL A 5 25.32 14.42 -6.49
N PRO A 6 25.30 14.50 -5.15
CA PRO A 6 25.91 13.49 -4.30
C PRO A 6 25.41 12.09 -4.63
N ARG A 7 26.31 11.11 -4.68
CA ARG A 7 25.99 9.71 -5.04
C ARG A 7 24.85 9.12 -4.20
N GLU A 8 24.73 9.54 -2.95
CA GLU A 8 23.66 9.16 -2.01
C GLU A 8 22.27 9.66 -2.43
N GLN A 9 22.17 10.89 -2.96
CA GLN A 9 20.92 11.44 -3.49
C GLN A 9 20.51 10.73 -4.80
N VAL A 10 21.48 10.32 -5.62
CA VAL A 10 21.22 9.53 -6.83
C VAL A 10 20.70 8.15 -6.48
N VAL A 11 21.30 7.45 -5.51
CA VAL A 11 20.84 6.13 -5.06
C VAL A 11 19.43 6.20 -4.48
N TYR A 12 19.18 7.17 -3.58
CA TYR A 12 17.84 7.38 -3.03
C TYR A 12 16.82 7.72 -4.11
N GLY A 13 17.15 8.67 -4.99
CA GLY A 13 16.28 9.11 -6.07
C GLY A 13 15.91 7.97 -7.01
N ASN A 14 16.86 7.11 -7.36
CA ASN A 14 16.60 5.94 -8.21
C ASN A 14 15.68 4.92 -7.53
N ILE A 15 15.95 4.56 -6.26
CA ILE A 15 15.12 3.61 -5.51
C ILE A 15 13.69 4.14 -5.40
N LEU A 16 13.54 5.41 -5.03
CA LEU A 16 12.24 6.05 -4.88
C LEU A 16 11.51 6.16 -6.22
N TYR A 17 12.21 6.53 -7.30
CA TYR A 17 11.63 6.67 -8.64
C TYR A 17 11.08 5.34 -9.17
N TYR A 18 11.92 4.30 -9.21
CA TYR A 18 11.50 2.99 -9.68
C TYR A 18 10.45 2.37 -8.77
N GLY A 19 10.61 2.50 -7.45
CA GLY A 19 9.63 2.02 -6.47
C GLY A 19 8.26 2.68 -6.68
N SER A 20 8.23 4.01 -6.85
CA SER A 20 6.99 4.75 -7.07
C SER A 20 6.30 4.36 -8.38
N ILE A 21 7.04 4.24 -9.48
CA ILE A 21 6.48 3.83 -10.77
C ILE A 21 5.89 2.42 -10.69
N ILE A 22 6.64 1.47 -10.14
CA ILE A 22 6.17 0.09 -9.97
C ILE A 22 4.88 0.10 -9.15
N SER A 23 4.86 0.81 -8.02
CA SER A 23 3.68 0.87 -7.16
C SER A 23 2.47 1.53 -7.82
N ILE A 24 2.66 2.60 -8.59
CA ILE A 24 1.56 3.24 -9.33
C ILE A 24 0.95 2.26 -10.34
N ILE A 25 1.79 1.56 -11.10
CA ILE A 25 1.32 0.55 -12.07
C ILE A 25 0.59 -0.58 -11.35
N THR A 26 1.16 -1.10 -10.26
CA THR A 26 0.55 -2.18 -9.49
C THR A 26 -0.78 -1.76 -8.85
N ILE A 27 -0.89 -0.53 -8.34
CA ILE A 27 -2.15 0.04 -7.82
C ILE A 27 -3.19 0.10 -8.95
N GLY A 28 -2.81 0.59 -10.12
CA GLY A 28 -3.72 0.67 -11.27
C GLY A 28 -4.26 -0.70 -11.68
N ILE A 29 -3.39 -1.72 -11.73
CA ILE A 29 -3.79 -3.10 -12.07
C ILE A 29 -4.73 -3.69 -11.01
N LEU A 30 -4.41 -3.53 -9.73
CA LEU A 30 -5.22 -4.08 -8.64
C LEU A 30 -6.57 -3.36 -8.48
N PHE A 31 -6.59 -2.06 -8.74
CA PHE A 31 -7.83 -1.30 -8.81
C PHE A 31 -8.68 -1.73 -10.02
N ALA A 32 -8.08 -1.99 -11.17
CA ALA A 32 -8.81 -2.54 -12.31
C ALA A 32 -9.37 -3.94 -11.98
N ALA A 33 -8.59 -4.80 -11.31
CA ALA A 33 -9.05 -6.10 -10.82
C ALA A 33 -10.21 -5.99 -9.80
N TYR A 34 -10.18 -4.95 -8.97
CA TYR A 34 -11.25 -4.62 -8.03
C TYR A 34 -12.56 -4.24 -8.71
N VAL A 35 -12.50 -3.28 -9.64
CA VAL A 35 -13.68 -2.76 -10.35
C VAL A 35 -14.26 -3.77 -11.33
N SER A 36 -13.40 -4.59 -11.96
CA SER A 36 -13.85 -5.65 -12.88
C SER A 36 -14.59 -6.80 -12.20
N GLY A 37 -14.52 -6.92 -10.88
CA GLY A 37 -15.22 -7.95 -10.12
C GLY A 37 -14.74 -9.37 -10.39
N ILE A 38 -13.54 -9.54 -10.95
CA ILE A 38 -12.93 -10.85 -11.21
C ILE A 38 -12.69 -11.62 -9.90
N MET A 39 -12.50 -10.90 -8.80
CA MET A 39 -12.16 -11.43 -7.48
C MET A 39 -13.25 -11.03 -6.48
N PRO A 40 -13.64 -11.92 -5.54
CA PRO A 40 -14.70 -11.64 -4.60
C PRO A 40 -14.37 -10.45 -3.68
N HIS A 41 -15.38 -9.65 -3.40
CA HIS A 41 -15.34 -8.57 -2.42
C HIS A 41 -15.73 -9.13 -1.06
N TYR A 42 -15.05 -8.70 -0.01
CA TYR A 42 -15.40 -9.11 1.35
C TYR A 42 -16.64 -8.36 1.83
N VAL A 43 -16.73 -7.07 1.49
CA VAL A 43 -17.91 -6.25 1.73
C VAL A 43 -18.63 -6.08 0.40
N GLU A 44 -19.86 -6.58 0.32
CA GLU A 44 -20.71 -6.41 -0.85
C GLU A 44 -20.94 -4.93 -1.15
N PHE A 45 -20.86 -4.53 -2.43
CA PHE A 45 -21.02 -3.14 -2.85
C PHE A 45 -22.30 -2.48 -2.34
N GLU A 46 -23.41 -3.23 -2.26
CA GLU A 46 -24.69 -2.74 -1.77
C GLU A 46 -24.64 -2.36 -0.28
N LYS A 47 -23.91 -3.14 0.52
CA LYS A 47 -23.74 -2.88 1.96
C LYS A 47 -22.77 -1.75 2.24
N ILE A 48 -21.85 -1.42 1.33
CA ILE A 48 -20.89 -0.32 1.52
C ILE A 48 -21.64 1.00 1.77
N LEU A 49 -22.68 1.31 0.98
CA LEU A 49 -23.44 2.54 1.13
C LEU A 49 -24.23 2.61 2.44
N GLU A 50 -24.77 1.47 2.89
CA GLU A 50 -25.47 1.36 4.16
C GLU A 50 -24.52 1.53 5.36
N LEU A 51 -23.35 0.91 5.28
CA LEU A 51 -22.36 0.87 6.35
C LEU A 51 -21.52 2.15 6.45
N TRP A 52 -21.36 2.92 5.36
CA TRP A 52 -20.51 4.13 5.33
C TRP A 52 -20.90 5.17 6.38
N GLY A 53 -22.20 5.31 6.64
CA GLY A 53 -22.72 6.26 7.64
C GLY A 53 -22.78 5.72 9.06
N LYS A 54 -22.48 4.44 9.28
CA LYS A 54 -22.56 3.79 10.60
C LYS A 54 -21.26 3.99 11.37
N SER A 55 -21.35 3.85 12.70
CA SER A 55 -20.15 3.88 13.54
C SER A 55 -19.25 2.67 13.26
N HIS A 56 -17.95 2.81 13.49
CA HIS A 56 -16.98 1.73 13.35
C HIS A 56 -17.37 0.47 14.17
N HIS A 57 -18.02 0.63 15.32
CA HIS A 57 -18.45 -0.51 16.14
C HIS A 57 -19.50 -1.36 15.41
N VAL A 58 -20.47 -0.71 14.77
CA VAL A 58 -21.53 -1.35 13.98
C VAL A 58 -20.94 -1.99 12.72
N PHE A 59 -19.99 -1.30 12.06
CA PHE A 59 -19.28 -1.87 10.92
C PHE A 59 -18.60 -3.20 11.27
N VAL A 60 -17.83 -3.24 12.37
CA VAL A 60 -17.11 -4.44 12.79
C VAL A 60 -18.06 -5.56 13.23
N GLU A 61 -19.19 -5.23 13.85
CA GLU A 61 -20.21 -6.22 14.23
C GLU A 61 -20.91 -6.85 13.02
N GLU A 62 -21.29 -6.04 12.03
CA GLU A 62 -22.01 -6.52 10.85
C GLU A 62 -21.10 -7.25 9.86
N THR A 63 -19.89 -6.73 9.65
CA THR A 63 -18.92 -7.32 8.71
C THR A 63 -18.08 -8.43 9.33
N LYS A 64 -18.05 -8.55 10.66
CA LYS A 64 -17.20 -9.49 11.42
C LYS A 64 -15.72 -9.42 11.03
N VAL A 65 -15.27 -8.26 10.57
CA VAL A 65 -13.87 -8.03 10.19
C VAL A 65 -12.98 -8.24 11.42
N PRO A 66 -11.91 -9.04 11.29
CA PRO A 66 -10.96 -9.23 12.37
C PRO A 66 -10.22 -7.91 12.67
N ARG A 67 -10.04 -7.62 13.96
CA ARG A 67 -9.42 -6.37 14.42
C ARG A 67 -7.90 -6.39 14.23
N GLY A 68 -7.30 -5.20 14.15
CA GLY A 68 -5.84 -5.05 14.09
C GLY A 68 -5.26 -5.57 12.77
N TRP A 69 -4.31 -6.50 12.83
CA TRP A 69 -3.65 -7.10 11.65
C TRP A 69 -4.35 -8.34 11.11
N GLY A 70 -5.50 -8.74 11.68
CA GLY A 70 -6.22 -9.93 11.22
C GLY A 70 -6.78 -9.81 9.79
N TRP A 71 -6.80 -8.60 9.22
CA TRP A 71 -7.13 -8.39 7.79
C TRP A 71 -6.17 -9.11 6.83
N ILE A 72 -4.99 -9.55 7.28
CA ILE A 72 -4.07 -10.38 6.49
C ILE A 72 -4.74 -11.69 6.07
N GLU A 73 -5.63 -12.26 6.88
CA GLU A 73 -6.39 -13.47 6.52
C GLU A 73 -7.38 -13.21 5.37
N LEU A 74 -7.72 -11.94 5.13
CA LEU A 74 -8.69 -11.51 4.14
C LEU A 74 -8.05 -11.12 2.80
N ILE A 75 -6.73 -11.30 2.61
CA ILE A 75 -6.03 -10.97 1.34
C ILE A 75 -6.63 -11.70 0.12
N GLY A 76 -7.35 -12.79 0.34
CA GLY A 76 -8.12 -13.49 -0.70
C GLY A 76 -9.31 -12.69 -1.28
N TYR A 77 -9.63 -11.53 -0.69
CA TYR A 77 -10.66 -10.61 -1.16
C TYR A 77 -10.06 -9.35 -1.76
N SER A 78 -10.70 -8.84 -2.82
CA SER A 78 -10.14 -7.76 -3.63
C SER A 78 -9.96 -6.46 -2.85
N ASP A 79 -10.86 -6.13 -1.92
CA ASP A 79 -10.76 -4.96 -1.04
C ASP A 79 -9.46 -4.99 -0.22
N TYR A 80 -9.16 -6.15 0.37
CA TYR A 80 -8.03 -6.35 1.26
C TYR A 80 -6.71 -6.57 0.53
N LEU A 81 -6.76 -7.07 -0.71
CA LEU A 81 -5.60 -7.11 -1.58
C LEU A 81 -5.13 -5.69 -1.96
N ASN A 82 -6.07 -4.77 -2.19
CA ASN A 82 -5.74 -3.35 -2.36
C ASN A 82 -5.17 -2.74 -1.06
N LEU A 83 -5.72 -3.09 0.11
CA LEU A 83 -5.18 -2.67 1.40
C LEU A 83 -3.74 -3.17 1.63
N LEU A 84 -3.46 -4.44 1.30
CA LEU A 84 -2.12 -5.01 1.39
C LEU A 84 -1.12 -4.24 0.54
N LEU A 85 -1.50 -3.90 -0.69
CA LEU A 85 -0.65 -3.13 -1.59
C LEU A 85 -0.35 -1.74 -1.04
N LEU A 86 -1.34 -1.05 -0.49
CA LEU A 86 -1.15 0.24 0.17
C LEU A 86 -0.18 0.12 1.37
N ALA A 87 -0.29 -0.96 2.14
CA ALA A 87 0.65 -1.23 3.23
C ALA A 87 2.09 -1.41 2.69
N ILE A 88 2.28 -2.24 1.65
CA ILE A 88 3.59 -2.44 1.00
C ILE A 88 4.17 -1.12 0.47
N LEU A 89 3.32 -0.26 -0.11
CA LEU A 89 3.73 1.06 -0.59
C LEU A 89 4.20 1.96 0.56
N ALA A 90 3.50 1.95 1.71
CA ALA A 90 3.97 2.68 2.89
C ALA A 90 5.34 2.19 3.36
N PHE A 91 5.59 0.88 3.31
CA PHE A 91 6.90 0.28 3.63
C PHE A 91 8.03 0.67 2.66
N LEU A 92 7.73 1.11 1.44
CA LEU A 92 8.75 1.56 0.48
C LEU A 92 9.61 2.70 1.07
N THR A 93 8.99 3.60 1.85
CA THR A 93 9.72 4.70 2.53
C THR A 93 10.73 4.17 3.54
N ILE A 94 10.37 3.13 4.30
CA ILE A 94 11.24 2.45 5.27
C ILE A 94 12.41 1.79 4.53
N ILE A 95 12.14 1.12 3.40
CA ILE A 95 13.18 0.51 2.54
C ILE A 95 14.15 1.58 2.04
N CYS A 96 13.64 2.74 1.61
CA CYS A 96 14.50 3.83 1.16
C CYS A 96 15.43 4.33 2.28
N TYR A 97 14.94 4.47 3.52
CA TYR A 97 15.78 4.84 4.66
C TYR A 97 16.83 3.78 5.01
N ILE A 98 16.47 2.50 4.94
CA ILE A 98 17.41 1.38 5.15
C ILE A 98 18.50 1.39 4.08
N ALA A 99 18.16 1.67 2.82
CA ALA A 99 19.13 1.74 1.74
C ALA A 99 20.09 2.94 1.86
N ILE A 100 19.64 4.05 2.45
CA ILE A 100 20.44 5.24 2.68
C ILE A 100 21.37 5.09 3.91
N LEU A 101 20.93 4.40 4.96
CA LEU A 101 21.70 4.19 6.21
C LEU A 101 23.17 3.77 6.00
N PRO A 102 23.50 2.74 5.21
CA PRO A 102 24.90 2.32 5.01
C PRO A 102 25.72 3.39 4.30
N VAL A 103 25.11 4.22 3.45
CA VAL A 103 25.80 5.31 2.76
C VAL A 103 26.22 6.40 3.75
N PHE A 104 25.35 6.74 4.71
CA PHE A 104 25.72 7.67 5.78
C PHE A 104 26.76 7.11 6.74
N ILE A 105 26.68 5.83 7.09
CA ILE A 105 27.63 5.17 8.00
C ILE A 105 29.03 5.11 7.37
N THR A 106 29.13 4.88 6.06
CA THR A 106 30.42 4.81 5.34
C THR A 106 31.06 6.19 5.12
N LYS A 107 30.29 7.27 5.30
CA LYS A 107 30.74 8.66 5.12
C LYS A 107 31.25 9.31 6.40
N ARG A 108 31.07 8.66 7.56
CA ARG A 108 31.76 8.98 8.82
C ARG A 108 33.13 8.32 8.85
#